data_AF-A0A940IGX9-F1
#
_entry.id   AF-A0A940IGX9-F1
#
_cell.length_a   1.000
_cell.length_b   1.000
_cell.length_c   1.000
_cell.angle_alpha   90.00
_cell.angle_beta   90.00
_cell.angle_gamma   90.00
#
_symmetry.space_group_name_H-M   'P 1'
#
loop_
_entity.id
_entity.type
_entity.pdbx_description
1 polymer ?
#
loop_
_entity_poly.entity_id
_entity_poly.type
_entity_poly.pdbx_seq_one_letter_code
_entity_poly.pdbx_strand_id
1 'polypeptide(L)'
;MSTIVKSKHAVVSRAPYILYMMFVDMRNFVQFLPEDKKNEVTADYDSIKATVQGFNVGIRITGRTPYSSIEFKDDGAPFSFGITMHFDAAGGD
;
A
#
# COMPACT_ATOMS: atom_id res chain seq x y z
N MET A 1 -20.05 -4.55 13.05
CA MET A 1 -20.59 -4.36 11.69
C MET A 1 -19.40 -4.09 10.78
N SER A 2 -19.17 -4.88 9.73
CA SER A 2 -18.04 -4.68 8.81
C SER A 2 -18.51 -3.87 7.60
N THR A 3 -17.85 -2.75 7.32
CA THR A 3 -18.15 -1.93 6.14
C THR A 3 -17.17 -2.29 5.03
N ILE A 4 -17.71 -2.70 3.87
CA ILE A 4 -16.91 -2.92 2.67
C ILE A 4 -16.92 -1.64 1.85
N VAL A 5 -15.74 -1.06 1.62
CA VAL A 5 -15.58 0.10 0.74
C VAL A 5 -15.40 -0.38 -0.70
N LYS A 6 -16.08 0.26 -1.65
CA LYS A 6 -15.96 -0.06 -3.08
C LYS A 6 -14.51 0.17 -3.53
N SER A 7 -13.91 -0.87 -4.12
CA SER A 7 -12.54 -0.82 -4.64
C SER A 7 -12.38 0.30 -5.68
N LYS A 8 -11.20 0.95 -5.66
CA LYS A 8 -10.77 1.90 -6.69
C LYS A 8 -9.94 1.15 -7.73
N HIS A 9 -10.16 1.48 -9.00
CA HIS A 9 -9.42 0.89 -10.12
C HIS A 9 -8.80 2.01 -10.95
N ALA A 10 -7.59 1.76 -11.46
CA ALA A 10 -6.88 2.66 -12.36
C ALA A 10 -6.12 1.85 -13.39
N VAL A 11 -6.09 2.33 -14.63
CA VAL A 11 -5.25 1.79 -15.70
C VAL A 11 -4.02 2.67 -15.84
N VAL A 12 -2.84 2.04 -15.92
CA VAL A 12 -1.56 2.74 -16.05
C VAL A 12 -0.72 2.11 -17.17
N SER A 13 0.18 2.87 -17.77
CA SER A 13 1.04 2.44 -18.88
C SER A 13 2.27 1.62 -18.43
N ARG A 14 2.11 0.80 -17.40
CA ARG A 14 3.18 -0.02 -16.81
C ARG A 14 2.68 -1.44 -16.62
N ALA A 15 3.56 -2.41 -16.88
CA ALA A 15 3.25 -3.82 -16.72
C ALA A 15 3.03 -4.17 -15.23
N PRO A 16 2.17 -5.16 -14.93
CA PRO A 16 1.84 -5.55 -13.55
C PRO A 16 3.06 -5.85 -12.67
N TYR A 17 4.08 -6.52 -13.21
CA TYR A 17 5.29 -6.86 -12.45
C TYR A 17 6.08 -5.63 -11.99
N ILE A 18 6.11 -4.55 -12.80
CA ILE A 18 6.79 -3.29 -12.44
C ILE A 18 6.06 -2.66 -11.27
N LEU A 19 4.72 -2.62 -11.35
CA LEU A 19 3.88 -2.08 -10.29
C LEU A 19 4.04 -2.89 -9.00
N TYR A 20 3.99 -4.21 -9.08
CA TYR A 20 4.23 -5.09 -7.94
C TYR A 20 5.57 -4.79 -7.26
N MET A 21 6.66 -4.66 -8.01
CA MET A 21 7.98 -4.37 -7.46
C MET A 21 8.06 -3.01 -6.74
N MET A 22 7.23 -2.03 -7.13
CA MET A 22 7.17 -0.73 -6.45
C MET A 22 6.52 -0.83 -5.06
N PHE A 23 5.61 -1.78 -4.84
CA PHE A 23 4.82 -1.89 -3.61
C PHE A 23 5.16 -3.12 -2.75
N VAL A 24 6.00 -4.05 -3.24
CA VAL A 24 6.40 -5.24 -2.47
C VAL A 24 7.30 -4.91 -1.27
N ASP A 25 7.99 -3.77 -1.32
CA ASP A 25 8.87 -3.21 -0.29
C ASP A 25 8.38 -1.81 0.09
N MET A 26 7.98 -1.61 1.34
CA MET A 26 7.42 -0.32 1.78
C MET A 26 8.43 0.83 1.79
N ARG A 27 9.74 0.56 1.75
CA ARG A 27 10.77 1.61 1.58
C ARG A 27 10.68 2.30 0.24
N ASN A 28 10.27 1.57 -0.81
CA ASN A 28 10.04 2.16 -2.13
C ASN A 28 8.90 3.18 -2.09
N PHE A 29 7.90 2.96 -1.22
CA PHE A 29 6.75 3.85 -1.09
C PHE A 29 7.14 5.26 -0.64
N VAL A 30 8.15 5.39 0.23
CA VAL A 30 8.63 6.68 0.75
C VAL A 30 9.08 7.60 -0.39
N GLN A 31 9.58 7.05 -1.50
CA GLN A 31 10.04 7.83 -2.65
C GLN A 31 8.88 8.55 -3.36
N PHE A 32 7.65 8.06 -3.23
CA PHE A 32 6.45 8.62 -3.86
C PHE A 32 5.70 9.61 -2.97
N LEU A 33 6.15 9.82 -1.73
CA LEU A 33 5.58 10.82 -0.84
C LEU A 33 6.08 12.23 -1.20
N PRO A 34 5.26 13.27 -0.99
CA PRO A 34 5.72 14.66 -0.99
C PRO A 34 6.93 14.86 -0.06
N GLU A 35 7.87 15.73 -0.44
CA GLU A 35 9.14 15.92 0.31
C GLU A 35 8.92 16.30 1.77
N ASP A 36 7.91 17.12 2.05
CA ASP A 36 7.52 17.53 3.40
C ASP A 36 7.00 16.38 4.26
N LYS A 37 6.61 15.26 3.65
CA LYS A 37 6.08 14.06 4.31
C LYS A 37 7.08 12.93 4.48
N LYS A 38 8.19 12.95 3.76
CA LYS A 38 9.20 11.87 3.83
C LYS A 38 9.82 11.74 5.22
N ASN A 39 10.07 12.85 5.90
CA ASN A 39 10.67 12.85 7.25
C ASN A 39 9.67 12.47 8.36
N GLU A 40 8.37 12.47 8.04
CA GLU A 40 7.29 12.13 8.98
C GLU A 40 6.91 10.64 8.92
N VAL A 41 7.55 9.86 8.04
CA VAL A 41 7.27 8.44 7.86
C VAL A 41 8.48 7.57 8.20
N THR A 42 8.21 6.41 8.77
CA THR A 42 9.19 5.34 8.94
C THR A 42 8.69 4.14 8.16
N ALA A 43 9.54 3.58 7.30
CA ALA A 43 9.23 2.40 6.53
C ALA A 43 10.34 1.36 6.64
N ASP A 44 9.92 0.10 6.70
CA ASP A 44 10.80 -1.07 6.54
C ASP A 44 10.31 -1.90 5.33
N TYR A 45 10.76 -3.15 5.23
CA TYR A 45 10.36 -4.01 4.12
C TYR A 45 8.85 -4.30 4.10
N ASP A 46 8.22 -4.42 5.26
CA ASP A 46 6.84 -4.89 5.42
C ASP A 46 5.86 -3.81 5.85
N SER A 47 6.32 -2.71 6.43
CA SER A 47 5.47 -1.72 7.08
C SER A 47 5.87 -0.29 6.73
N ILE A 48 4.87 0.58 6.71
CA ILE A 48 5.03 2.03 6.70
C ILE A 48 4.15 2.63 7.79
N LYS A 49 4.73 3.54 8.56
CA LYS A 49 4.08 4.23 9.68
C LYS A 49 4.30 5.72 9.55
N ALA A 50 3.28 6.48 9.91
CA ALA A 50 3.28 7.93 9.94
C ALA A 50 2.62 8.42 11.22
N THR A 51 3.01 9.59 11.71
CA THR A 51 2.28 10.29 12.76
C THR A 51 1.41 11.37 12.15
N VAL A 52 0.09 11.23 12.24
CA VAL A 52 -0.89 12.19 11.71
C VAL A 52 -1.70 12.74 12.87
N GLN A 53 -1.60 14.06 13.12
CA GLN A 53 -2.31 14.75 14.22
C GLN A 53 -2.09 14.09 15.60
N GLY A 54 -0.89 13.56 15.85
CA GLY A 54 -0.55 12.88 17.12
C GLY A 54 -0.97 11.40 17.19
N PHE A 55 -1.63 10.87 16.16
CA PHE A 55 -1.95 9.44 16.04
C PHE A 55 -0.92 8.73 15.17
N ASN A 56 -0.40 7.60 15.64
CA ASN A 56 0.42 6.73 14.82
C ASN A 56 -0.50 5.91 13.93
N VAL A 57 -0.43 6.12 12.62
CA VAL A 57 -1.16 5.34 11.63
C VAL A 57 -0.15 4.55 10.82
N GLY A 58 -0.38 3.25 10.70
CA GLY A 58 0.48 2.39 9.92
C GLY A 58 -0.30 1.34 9.15
N ILE A 59 0.36 0.80 8.14
CA ILE A 59 -0.07 -0.41 7.44
C ILE A 59 1.10 -1.38 7.37
N ARG A 60 0.79 -2.67 7.41
CA ARG A 60 1.75 -3.77 7.30
C ARG A 60 1.29 -4.78 6.28
N ILE A 61 2.22 -5.29 5.48
CA ILE A 61 2.01 -6.39 4.55
C ILE A 61 1.81 -7.69 5.34
N THR A 62 0.72 -8.39 5.04
CA THR A 62 0.39 -9.70 5.63
C THR A 62 0.47 -10.84 4.61
N GLY A 63 0.46 -10.53 3.31
CA GLY A 63 0.49 -11.51 2.24
C GLY A 63 1.06 -10.93 0.96
N ARG A 64 1.79 -11.76 0.21
CA ARG A 64 2.35 -11.43 -1.10
C ARG A 64 2.06 -12.58 -2.05
N THR A 65 1.35 -12.29 -3.13
CA THR A 65 1.24 -13.19 -4.29
C THR A 65 2.10 -12.57 -5.39
N PRO A 66 3.28 -13.14 -5.72
CA PRO A 66 4.21 -12.55 -6.67
C PRO A 66 3.52 -12.09 -7.95
N TYR A 67 3.72 -10.82 -8.30
CA TYR A 67 3.22 -10.18 -9.52
C TYR A 67 1.69 -10.13 -9.68
N SER A 68 0.92 -10.43 -8.63
CA SER A 68 -0.55 -10.44 -8.67
C SER A 68 -1.18 -9.60 -7.58
N SER A 69 -0.80 -9.80 -6.30
CA SER A 69 -1.43 -9.07 -5.21
C SER A 69 -0.54 -8.89 -3.99
N ILE A 70 -0.87 -7.86 -3.21
CA ILE A 70 -0.31 -7.61 -1.88
C ILE A 70 -1.47 -7.35 -0.92
N GLU A 71 -1.46 -8.04 0.21
CA GLU A 71 -2.42 -7.89 1.29
C GLU A 71 -1.81 -7.07 2.42
N PHE A 72 -2.58 -6.13 2.94
CA PHE A 72 -2.20 -5.23 4.02
C PHE A 72 -3.22 -5.30 5.15
N LYS A 73 -2.76 -5.08 6.37
CA LYS A 73 -3.59 -4.78 7.54
C LYS A 73 -3.16 -3.47 8.20
N ASP A 74 -4.06 -2.90 8.97
CA ASP A 74 -3.74 -1.82 9.89
C ASP A 74 -2.60 -2.21 10.86
N ASP A 75 -1.75 -1.23 11.17
CA ASP A 75 -0.67 -1.34 12.16
C ASP A 75 -0.65 -0.05 13.00
N GLY A 76 -1.58 0.04 13.94
CA GLY A 76 -1.68 1.14 14.92
C GLY A 76 -2.82 2.15 14.69
N ALA A 77 -3.62 1.97 13.64
CA ALA A 77 -4.77 2.84 13.38
C ALA A 77 -5.88 2.68 14.46
N PRO A 78 -6.71 3.71 14.70
CA PRO A 78 -7.78 3.67 15.71
C PRO A 78 -8.96 2.74 15.36
N PHE A 79 -8.92 2.11 14.19
CA PHE A 79 -9.87 1.09 13.74
C PHE A 79 -9.13 0.06 12.88
N SER A 80 -9.61 -1.19 12.93
CA SER A 80 -9.02 -2.25 12.12
C SER A 80 -9.55 -2.25 10.69
N PHE A 81 -8.65 -2.47 9.73
CA PHE A 81 -8.99 -2.59 8.32
C PHE A 81 -7.98 -3.47 7.57
N GLY A 82 -8.43 -4.01 6.44
CA GLY A 82 -7.60 -4.75 5.50
C GLY A 82 -7.70 -4.13 4.10
N ILE A 83 -6.59 -4.15 3.37
CA ILE A 83 -6.53 -3.69 1.98
C ILE A 83 -5.88 -4.80 1.16
N THR A 84 -6.43 -5.09 0.00
CA THR A 84 -5.75 -5.91 -1.00
C THR A 84 -5.52 -5.07 -2.24
N MET A 85 -4.26 -4.94 -2.65
CA MET A 85 -3.88 -4.31 -3.90
C MET A 85 -3.67 -5.39 -4.95
N HIS A 86 -4.39 -5.27 -6.07
CA HIS A 86 -4.30 -6.19 -7.21
C HIS A 86 -3.56 -5.53 -8.38
N PHE A 87 -2.75 -6.32 -9.08
CA PHE A 87 -1.98 -5.92 -10.25
C PHE A 87 -2.39 -6.81 -11.42
N ASP A 88 -3.35 -6.33 -12.20
CA ASP A 88 -3.86 -7.05 -13.36
C ASP A 88 -3.42 -6.36 -14.64
N ALA A 89 -3.20 -7.14 -15.69
CA ALA A 89 -3.09 -6.57 -17.02
C ALA A 89 -4.44 -5.91 -17.35
N ALA A 90 -4.43 -4.60 -17.62
CA ALA A 90 -5.52 -4.00 -18.37
C ALA A 90 -5.50 -4.71 -19.73
N GLY A 91 -6.54 -5.49 -20.02
CA GLY A 91 -6.61 -6.29 -21.24
C GLY A 91 -6.11 -5.48 -22.43
N GLY A 92 -5.08 -5.99 -23.11
CA GLY A 92 -4.70 -5.44 -24.40
C GLY A 92 -5.82 -5.76 -25.37
N ASP A 93 -6.27 -4.74 -26.11
CA ASP A 93 -7.03 -4.98 -27.34
C ASP A 93 -6.24 -5.90 -28.30
#